data_AF-A0A851HFK4-F1
#
_entry.id   AF-A0A851HFK4-F1
#
_cell.length_a   1.000
_cell.length_b   1.000
_cell.length_c   1.000
_cell.angle_alpha   90.00
_cell.angle_beta   90.00
_cell.angle_gamma   90.00
#
_symmetry.space_group_name_H-M   'P 1'
#
loop_
_entity.id
_entity.type
_entity.pdbx_description
1 polymer ?
#
loop_
_entity_poly.entity_id
_entity_poly.type
_entity_poly.pdbx_seq_one_letter_code
_entity_poly.pdbx_strand_id
1 'polypeptide(L)'
;MTQDAFPEQTDLVEKLIAATAGDTSNEQVVDVINAFLNSQVVFPSVDKAGEDGSVSPLMLQDNDGNPVMPLFTSPEGIPEDFTEAAPHASVVPGSAIIQSITDAGLVIDFGADHQFGLSQEQVEAVRNEIVSQMSDGQE
;
A
#
# COMPACT_ATOMS: atom_id res chain seq x y z
N MET A 1 -21.16 13.35 -16.06
CA MET A 1 -20.72 12.86 -14.75
C MET A 1 -19.25 12.62 -14.90
N THR A 2 -18.42 13.48 -14.31
CA THR A 2 -16.97 13.43 -14.47
C THR A 2 -16.48 12.23 -13.69
N GLN A 3 -16.02 11.21 -14.40
CA GLN A 3 -15.29 10.10 -13.83
C GLN A 3 -13.95 10.69 -13.41
N ASP A 4 -13.77 10.97 -12.12
CA ASP A 4 -12.45 11.07 -11.50
C ASP A 4 -11.79 9.70 -11.71
N ALA A 5 -11.24 9.52 -12.91
CA ALA A 5 -10.48 8.34 -13.28
C ALA A 5 -9.24 8.38 -12.39
N PHE A 6 -9.23 7.54 -11.35
CA PHE A 6 -8.01 7.15 -10.68
C PHE A 6 -6.99 6.84 -11.80
N PRO A 7 -5.83 7.53 -11.84
CA PRO A 7 -4.83 7.28 -12.87
C PRO A 7 -4.53 5.78 -12.88
N GLU A 8 -4.50 5.20 -14.07
CA GLU A 8 -4.54 3.76 -14.38
C GLU A 8 -3.88 2.87 -13.30
N GLN A 9 -4.64 2.52 -12.26
CA GLN A 9 -4.22 1.56 -11.22
C GLN A 9 -4.06 0.15 -11.78
N THR A 10 -4.46 -0.05 -13.04
CA THR A 10 -4.35 -1.29 -13.81
C THR A 10 -2.93 -1.85 -13.75
N ASP A 11 -1.90 -1.00 -13.86
CA ASP A 11 -0.51 -1.43 -13.78
C ASP A 11 -0.19 -2.13 -12.44
N LEU A 12 -0.63 -1.56 -11.31
CA LEU A 12 -0.38 -2.17 -9.99
C LEU A 12 -1.08 -3.53 -9.88
N VAL A 13 -2.36 -3.63 -10.24
CA VAL A 13 -3.11 -4.89 -10.18
C VAL A 13 -2.48 -5.96 -11.08
N GLU A 14 -2.05 -5.59 -12.29
CA GLU A 14 -1.36 -6.52 -13.20
C GLU A 14 -0.04 -7.01 -12.62
N LYS A 15 0.75 -6.13 -11.99
CA LYS A 15 1.99 -6.53 -11.31
C LYS A 15 1.73 -7.44 -10.11
N LEU A 16 0.69 -7.17 -9.32
CA LEU A 16 0.29 -8.01 -8.18
C LEU A 16 -0.11 -9.41 -8.65
N ILE A 17 -0.93 -9.51 -9.70
CA ILE A 17 -1.32 -10.80 -10.29
C ILE A 17 -0.09 -11.55 -10.80
N ALA A 18 0.81 -10.86 -11.51
CA ALA A 18 2.03 -11.48 -12.02
C ALA A 18 2.95 -12.00 -10.89
N ALA A 19 3.07 -11.25 -9.80
CA ALA A 19 3.89 -11.61 -8.64
C ALA A 19 3.30 -12.77 -7.81
N THR A 20 1.97 -12.95 -7.84
CA THR A 20 1.24 -13.99 -7.09
C THR A 20 0.91 -15.24 -7.91
N ALA A 21 1.02 -15.17 -9.24
CA ALA A 21 0.74 -16.29 -10.14
C ALA A 21 1.78 -17.44 -10.09
N GLY A 22 2.90 -17.28 -9.38
CA GLY A 22 3.99 -18.26 -9.30
C GLY A 22 5.02 -17.94 -8.22
N ASP A 23 6.25 -18.45 -8.37
CA ASP A 23 7.36 -18.10 -7.47
C ASP A 23 7.71 -16.61 -7.61
N THR A 24 7.42 -15.84 -6.57
CA THR A 24 7.71 -14.41 -6.52
C THR A 24 9.22 -14.18 -6.60
N SER A 25 9.69 -13.70 -7.75
CA SER A 25 11.09 -13.36 -7.98
C SER A 25 11.38 -11.94 -7.50
N ASN A 26 12.63 -11.65 -7.12
CA ASN A 26 13.03 -10.30 -6.68
C ASN A 26 12.68 -9.21 -7.70
N GLU A 27 12.79 -9.49 -9.00
CA GLU A 27 12.38 -8.56 -10.06
C GLU A 27 10.88 -8.24 -10.02
N GLN A 28 10.03 -9.22 -9.73
CA GLN A 28 8.59 -9.01 -9.60
C GLN A 28 8.26 -8.19 -8.36
N VAL A 29 8.98 -8.41 -7.25
CA VAL A 29 8.85 -7.59 -6.04
C VAL A 29 9.17 -6.13 -6.35
N VAL A 30 10.29 -5.88 -7.04
CA VAL A 30 10.70 -4.53 -7.47
C VAL A 30 9.67 -3.91 -8.42
N ASP A 31 9.14 -4.67 -9.37
CA ASP A 31 8.08 -4.21 -10.27
C ASP A 31 6.80 -3.81 -9.53
N VAL A 32 6.34 -4.63 -8.58
CA VAL A 32 5.17 -4.33 -7.73
C VAL A 32 5.41 -3.07 -6.91
N ILE A 33 6.59 -2.94 -6.28
CA ILE A 33 6.95 -1.76 -5.50
C ILE A 33 6.96 -0.51 -6.39
N ASN A 34 7.60 -0.57 -7.56
CA ASN A 34 7.63 0.56 -8.49
C ASN A 34 6.23 0.96 -8.95
N ALA A 35 5.39 -0.02 -9.29
CA ALA A 35 3.99 0.24 -9.63
C ALA A 35 3.24 0.85 -8.45
N PHE A 36 3.45 0.34 -7.23
CA PHE A 36 2.84 0.83 -5.99
C PHE A 36 3.23 2.28 -5.69
N LEU A 37 4.51 2.63 -5.82
CA LEU A 37 5.01 3.99 -5.58
C LEU A 37 4.39 5.02 -6.54
N ASN A 38 4.08 4.60 -7.76
CA ASN A 38 3.43 5.42 -8.80
C ASN A 38 1.91 5.33 -8.78
N SER A 39 1.33 4.47 -7.93
CA SER A 39 -0.11 4.25 -7.85
C SER A 39 -0.72 4.93 -6.64
N GLN A 40 -2.04 5.14 -6.71
CA GLN A 40 -2.84 5.52 -5.55
C GLN A 40 -3.38 4.26 -4.89
N VAL A 41 -3.32 4.23 -3.57
CA VAL A 41 -3.86 3.15 -2.74
C VAL A 41 -4.86 3.69 -1.75
N VAL A 42 -5.76 2.81 -1.35
CA VAL A 42 -6.84 3.07 -0.43
C VAL A 42 -6.54 2.33 0.87
N PHE A 43 -6.70 3.00 2.00
CA PHE A 43 -6.65 2.33 3.29
C PHE A 43 -7.89 2.67 4.11
N PRO A 44 -8.44 1.69 4.84
CA PRO A 44 -9.53 1.92 5.77
C PRO A 44 -9.02 2.68 7.00
N SER A 45 -9.76 3.70 7.42
CA SER A 45 -9.50 4.49 8.62
C SER A 45 -10.73 4.55 9.53
N VAL A 46 -10.48 4.43 10.83
CA VAL A 46 -11.53 4.54 11.86
C VAL A 46 -12.02 5.98 12.03
N ASP A 47 -11.11 6.93 11.86
CA ASP A 47 -11.37 8.35 11.93
C ASP A 47 -11.34 9.00 10.55
N LYS A 48 -12.07 10.10 10.40
CA LYS A 48 -11.83 11.03 9.28
C LYS A 48 -10.45 11.63 9.44
N ALA A 49 -9.83 12.01 8.31
CA ALA A 49 -8.63 12.84 8.33
C ALA A 49 -8.83 14.00 9.33
N GLY A 50 -7.93 14.11 10.31
CA GLY A 50 -7.96 15.20 11.28
C GLY A 50 -7.88 16.56 10.58
N GLU A 51 -8.12 17.65 11.31
CA GLU A 51 -8.06 19.02 10.74
C GLU A 51 -6.69 19.33 10.10
N ASP A 52 -5.62 18.65 10.53
CA ASP A 52 -4.28 18.73 9.96
C ASP A 52 -4.04 17.80 8.75
N GLY A 53 -5.06 17.08 8.28
CA GLY A 53 -4.96 16.07 7.22
C GLY A 53 -4.32 14.74 7.65
N SER A 54 -4.01 14.60 8.95
CA SER A 54 -3.46 13.37 9.52
C SER A 54 -4.53 12.30 9.61
N VAL A 55 -4.29 11.13 9.01
CA VAL A 55 -5.20 9.99 9.07
C VAL A 55 -4.53 8.87 9.86
N SER A 56 -5.25 8.27 10.80
CA SER A 56 -4.81 7.05 11.48
C SER A 56 -5.27 5.84 10.67
N PRO A 57 -4.37 5.17 9.92
CA PRO A 57 -4.71 3.96 9.20
C PRO A 57 -5.05 2.84 10.18
N LEU A 58 -5.95 1.95 9.79
CA LEU A 58 -6.16 0.71 10.53
C LEU A 58 -4.88 -0.14 10.42
N MET A 59 -4.29 -0.51 11.55
CA MET A 59 -3.15 -1.42 11.61
C MET A 59 -3.63 -2.79 12.06
N LEU A 60 -3.21 -3.83 11.35
CA LEU A 60 -3.42 -5.22 11.72
C LEU A 60 -2.14 -5.78 12.36
N GLN A 61 -2.28 -6.96 12.95
CA GLN A 61 -1.17 -7.74 13.45
C GLN A 61 -1.08 -9.03 12.64
N ASP A 62 0.09 -9.34 12.10
CA ASP A 62 0.33 -10.61 11.43
C ASP A 62 0.39 -11.78 12.45
N ASN A 63 0.57 -13.01 11.94
CA ASN A 63 0.66 -14.21 12.79
C ASN A 63 1.87 -14.21 13.75
N ASP A 64 2.90 -13.43 13.43
CA ASP A 64 4.14 -13.31 14.17
C ASP A 64 4.10 -12.15 15.19
N GLY A 65 3.00 -11.39 15.22
CA GLY A 65 2.83 -10.27 16.13
C GLY A 65 3.31 -8.92 15.56
N ASN A 66 3.75 -8.87 14.31
CA ASN A 66 4.25 -7.65 13.70
C ASN A 66 3.09 -6.78 13.18
N PRO A 67 3.19 -5.45 13.31
CA PRO A 67 2.21 -4.54 12.76
C PRO A 67 2.27 -4.56 11.22
N VAL A 68 1.11 -4.71 10.58
CA VAL A 68 0.96 -4.69 9.13
C VAL A 68 -0.20 -3.79 8.72
N MET A 69 0.00 -2.95 7.71
CA MET A 69 -1.04 -2.07 7.19
C MET A 69 -1.73 -2.72 5.98
N PRO A 70 -3.04 -3.00 6.06
CA PRO A 70 -3.84 -3.43 4.92
C PRO A 70 -4.10 -2.23 4.01
N LEU A 71 -3.70 -2.36 2.75
CA LEU A 71 -3.91 -1.42 1.66
C LEU A 71 -4.74 -2.11 0.58
N PHE A 72 -5.46 -1.33 -0.19
CA PHE A 72 -6.34 -1.81 -1.24
C PHE A 72 -6.14 -0.97 -2.48
N THR A 73 -6.18 -1.60 -3.65
CA THR A 73 -6.13 -0.89 -4.93
C THR A 73 -7.42 -0.09 -5.15
N SER A 74 -8.54 -0.58 -4.65
CA SER A 74 -9.85 0.09 -4.77
C SER A 74 -10.66 0.02 -3.47
N PRO A 75 -11.57 0.99 -3.23
CA PRO A 75 -12.47 0.94 -2.07
C PRO A 75 -13.44 -0.26 -2.13
N GLU A 76 -13.76 -0.74 -3.33
CA GLU A 76 -14.63 -1.90 -3.55
C GLU A 76 -13.95 -3.22 -3.17
N GLY A 77 -12.61 -3.24 -3.12
CA GLY A 77 -11.83 -4.40 -2.67
C GLY A 77 -11.73 -4.53 -1.15
N ILE A 78 -12.21 -3.54 -0.39
CA ILE A 78 -12.16 -3.56 1.08
C ILE A 78 -13.20 -4.54 1.61
N PRO A 79 -12.82 -5.59 2.37
CA PRO A 79 -13.78 -6.53 2.94
C PRO A 79 -14.74 -5.83 3.92
N GLU A 80 -15.98 -6.32 4.00
CA GLU A 80 -17.02 -5.69 4.83
C GLU A 80 -16.61 -5.56 6.30
N ASP A 81 -15.86 -6.54 6.85
CA ASP A 81 -15.32 -6.52 8.21
C ASP A 81 -14.47 -5.26 8.50
N PHE A 82 -13.72 -4.79 7.50
CA PHE A 82 -12.93 -3.56 7.62
C PHE A 82 -13.83 -2.33 7.58
N THR A 83 -14.86 -2.33 6.73
CA THR A 83 -15.80 -1.20 6.63
C THR A 83 -16.68 -1.05 7.87
N GLU A 84 -16.96 -2.14 8.59
CA GLU A 84 -17.66 -2.10 9.88
C GLU A 84 -16.81 -1.47 10.99
N ALA A 85 -15.52 -1.79 11.03
CA ALA A 85 -14.58 -1.21 12.00
C ALA A 85 -14.13 0.21 11.61
N ALA A 86 -13.99 0.47 10.32
CA ALA A 86 -13.43 1.68 9.72
C ALA A 86 -14.31 2.13 8.54
N PRO A 87 -15.37 2.94 8.82
CA PRO A 87 -16.33 3.36 7.80
C PRO A 87 -15.78 4.43 6.84
N HIS A 88 -14.53 4.84 7.03
CA HIS A 88 -13.85 5.81 6.18
C HIS A 88 -12.74 5.13 5.39
N ALA A 89 -12.57 5.57 4.14
CA ALA A 89 -11.50 5.13 3.27
C ALA A 89 -10.78 6.37 2.75
N SER A 90 -9.45 6.38 2.90
CA SER A 90 -8.62 7.49 2.42
C SER A 90 -7.77 7.02 1.26
N VAL A 91 -7.72 7.82 0.21
CA VAL A 91 -6.88 7.56 -0.96
C VAL A 91 -5.61 8.37 -0.85
N VAL A 92 -4.47 7.70 -0.91
CA VAL A 92 -3.15 8.34 -0.85
C VAL A 92 -2.19 7.73 -1.86
N PRO A 93 -1.16 8.47 -2.30
CA PRO A 93 -0.09 7.89 -3.10
C PRO A 93 0.64 6.79 -2.33
N GLY A 94 0.95 5.65 -2.97
CA GLY A 94 1.72 4.57 -2.33
C GLY A 94 3.10 5.03 -1.85
N SER A 95 3.73 5.96 -2.59
CA SER A 95 4.96 6.62 -2.16
C SER A 95 4.84 7.39 -0.84
N ALA A 96 3.68 7.99 -0.55
CA ALA A 96 3.42 8.67 0.72
C ALA A 96 3.26 7.66 1.87
N ILE A 97 2.69 6.48 1.60
CA ILE A 97 2.61 5.39 2.58
C ILE A 97 4.00 4.89 2.96
N ILE A 98 4.87 4.57 1.98
CA ILE A 98 6.24 4.11 2.28
C ILE A 98 7.02 5.12 3.11
N GLN A 99 6.82 6.41 2.87
CA GLN A 99 7.48 7.47 3.62
C GLN A 99 6.91 7.66 5.04
N SER A 100 5.60 7.40 5.22
CA SER A 100 4.90 7.59 6.48
C SER A 100 5.04 6.38 7.42
N ILE A 101 4.99 5.17 6.86
CA ILE A 101 5.06 3.94 7.65
C ILE A 101 6.47 3.74 8.20
N THR A 102 6.53 3.46 9.50
CA THR A 102 7.78 3.19 10.23
C THR A 102 7.53 1.94 11.06
N ASP A 103 8.49 1.01 11.06
CA ASP A 103 8.44 -0.21 11.87
C ASP A 103 7.22 -1.12 11.63
N ALA A 104 6.69 -1.15 10.41
CA ALA A 104 5.56 -2.00 10.05
C ALA A 104 5.62 -2.50 8.61
N GLY A 105 5.03 -3.67 8.39
CA GLY A 105 4.82 -4.24 7.05
C GLY A 105 3.59 -3.65 6.36
N LEU A 106 3.40 -4.03 5.11
CA LEU A 106 2.27 -3.62 4.28
C LEU A 106 1.66 -4.86 3.64
N VAL A 107 0.35 -4.87 3.44
CA VAL A 107 -0.30 -5.89 2.62
C VAL A 107 -1.24 -5.20 1.64
N ILE A 108 -0.98 -5.35 0.36
CA ILE A 108 -1.81 -4.81 -0.72
C ILE A 108 -2.86 -5.85 -1.09
N ASP A 109 -4.10 -5.39 -1.28
CA ASP A 109 -5.30 -6.19 -1.57
C ASP A 109 -5.48 -7.36 -0.59
N PHE A 110 -5.43 -7.04 0.71
CA PHE A 110 -5.58 -8.01 1.78
C PHE A 110 -6.88 -8.82 1.63
N GLY A 111 -6.75 -10.16 1.52
CA GLY A 111 -7.88 -11.06 1.32
C GLY A 111 -8.26 -11.33 -0.14
N ALA A 112 -7.60 -10.68 -1.12
CA ALA A 112 -7.75 -11.01 -2.53
C ALA A 112 -6.80 -12.14 -2.95
N ASP A 113 -7.12 -12.82 -4.07
CA ASP A 113 -6.25 -13.86 -4.65
C ASP A 113 -4.86 -13.31 -5.03
N HIS A 114 -4.77 -12.03 -5.37
CA HIS A 114 -3.54 -11.33 -5.72
C HIS A 114 -2.97 -10.50 -4.57
N GLN A 115 -3.30 -10.85 -3.32
CA GLN A 115 -2.75 -10.15 -2.17
C GLN A 115 -1.22 -10.19 -2.17
N PHE A 116 -0.59 -9.08 -1.82
CA PHE A 116 0.86 -8.98 -1.80
C PHE A 116 1.35 -8.34 -0.51
N GLY A 117 2.07 -9.13 0.28
CA GLY A 117 2.66 -8.69 1.55
C GLY A 117 4.10 -8.23 1.36
N LEU A 118 4.42 -7.07 1.93
CA LEU A 118 5.78 -6.60 2.15
C LEU A 118 6.08 -6.67 3.65
N SER A 119 7.15 -7.36 4.01
CA SER A 119 7.63 -7.36 5.40
C SER A 119 8.17 -5.98 5.79
N GLN A 120 8.26 -5.71 7.09
CA GLN A 120 8.89 -4.49 7.60
C GLN A 120 10.27 -4.25 6.95
N GLU A 121 11.11 -5.29 6.90
CA GLU A 121 12.46 -5.20 6.31
C GLU A 121 12.42 -4.78 4.83
N GLN A 122 11.46 -5.29 4.06
CA GLN A 122 11.29 -4.92 2.66
C GLN A 122 10.82 -3.48 2.51
N VAL A 123 9.87 -3.04 3.35
CA VAL A 123 9.38 -1.66 3.37
C VAL A 123 10.52 -0.68 3.72
N GLU A 124 11.33 -1.03 4.71
CA GLU A 124 12.50 -0.24 5.10
C GLU A 124 13.56 -0.18 4.00
N ALA A 125 13.81 -1.29 3.30
CA ALA A 125 14.73 -1.32 2.17
C ALA A 125 14.28 -0.38 1.05
N VAL A 126 12.99 -0.42 0.68
CA VAL A 126 12.41 0.47 -0.33
C VAL A 126 12.49 1.93 0.10
N ARG A 127 12.13 2.23 1.36
CA ARG A 127 12.21 3.58 1.90
C ARG A 127 13.64 4.12 1.83
N ASN A 128 14.62 3.31 2.24
CA ASN A 128 16.03 3.70 2.21
C ASN A 128 16.51 3.94 0.77
N GLU A 129 16.07 3.14 -0.19
CA GLU A 129 16.40 3.32 -1.60
C GLU A 129 15.80 4.63 -2.16
N ILE A 130 14.56 4.96 -1.84
CA ILE A 130 13.92 6.24 -2.22
C ILE A 130 14.69 7.43 -1.65
N VAL A 131 15.04 7.37 -0.36
CA VAL A 131 15.81 8.43 0.31
C VAL A 131 17.21 8.57 -0.29
N SER A 132 17.85 7.45 -0.64
CA SER A 132 19.15 7.45 -1.32
C SER A 132 19.05 8.12 -2.69
N GLN A 133 18.08 7.74 -3.53
CA GLN A 133 17.89 8.34 -4.85
C GLN A 133 17.58 9.84 -4.79
N MET A 134 16.86 10.31 -3.76
CA MET A 134 16.63 11.75 -3.54
C MET A 134 17.91 12.49 -3.13
N SER A 135 18.87 11.80 -2.52
CA SER A 135 20.14 12.39 -2.07
C SER A 135 21.16 12.49 -3.23
N ASP A 136 21.18 11.51 -4.13
CA ASP A 136 22.03 11.49 -5.34
C ASP A 136 21.57 12.48 -6.44
N GLY A 137 20.33 12.99 -6.38
CA GLY A 137 19.82 14.01 -7.31
C GLY A 137 20.25 15.45 -7.01
N GLN A 138 21.08 15.66 -5.97
CA GLN A 138 21.60 16.97 -5.56
C GLN A 138 23.13 17.04 -5.72
N GLU A 139 23.64 16.79 -6.93
CA GLU A 139 25.03 17.10 -7.32
C GLU A 139 25.11 17.90 -8.63
#